data_AF-A0A353WTJ8-F1
#
_entry.id   AF-A0A353WTJ8-F1
#
_cell.length_a   1.000
_cell.length_b   1.000
_cell.length_c   1.000
_cell.angle_alpha   90.00
_cell.angle_beta   90.00
_cell.angle_gamma   90.00
#
_symmetry.space_group_name_H-M   'P 1'
#
loop_
_entity.id
_entity.type
_entity.pdbx_description
1 polymer ?
#
loop_
_entity_poly.entity_id
_entity_poly.type
_entity_poly.pdbx_seq_one_letter_code
_entity_poly.pdbx_strand_id
1 'polypeptide(L)'
;MSWKFTKSLVFSGVLVLVLAGCLESEYTRLVKSELAREVTLDSLLFQINFNDSRSDFYSKCQRLNQQKLVTQGPSNAAVQHVFVDSVLHQEPTSIRMLFYPKFDEKDKIMAMDFEFSYLAWAPWNKKLQSDQLQPKVLELLEIWYGGNDFITINLDDKEIPVKVDANRRIMVFTKDAQTVLVRVHNILHPKFKHSISS
;
A
#
# COMPACT_ATOMS: atom_id res chain seq x y z
N MET A 1 -75.02 28.01 -8.61
CA MET A 1 -74.93 27.38 -7.27
C MET A 1 -74.48 25.94 -7.46
N SER A 2 -73.26 25.58 -7.02
CA SER A 2 -72.69 24.22 -6.79
C SER A 2 -72.71 23.20 -7.96
N TRP A 3 -71.63 22.97 -8.72
CA TRP A 3 -70.39 22.18 -8.49
C TRP A 3 -70.56 20.62 -8.41
N LYS A 4 -69.88 19.86 -9.30
CA LYS A 4 -69.08 18.61 -9.09
C LYS A 4 -68.58 18.02 -10.42
N PHE A 5 -67.35 18.35 -10.81
CA PHE A 5 -66.09 17.59 -10.64
C PHE A 5 -65.99 16.30 -11.47
N THR A 6 -65.09 16.38 -12.45
CA THR A 6 -64.44 15.35 -13.27
C THR A 6 -63.75 14.27 -12.45
N LYS A 7 -63.56 13.07 -13.03
CA LYS A 7 -62.43 12.19 -12.69
C LYS A 7 -61.81 11.56 -13.93
N SER A 8 -60.53 11.88 -14.08
CA SER A 8 -59.58 11.47 -15.11
C SER A 8 -59.14 10.03 -14.91
N LEU A 9 -58.92 9.30 -16.01
CA LEU A 9 -58.23 8.01 -16.02
C LEU A 9 -56.76 8.26 -15.64
N VAL A 10 -56.33 7.79 -14.46
CA VAL A 10 -54.92 7.88 -14.04
C VAL A 10 -54.17 6.68 -14.61
N PHE A 11 -53.23 7.01 -15.49
CA PHE A 11 -52.30 6.13 -16.19
C PHE A 11 -51.46 5.33 -15.18
N SER A 12 -51.48 4.00 -15.31
CA SER A 12 -50.58 3.09 -14.59
C SER A 12 -49.16 3.26 -15.14
N GLY A 13 -48.33 4.01 -14.42
CA GLY A 13 -46.91 4.17 -14.68
C GLY A 13 -46.14 4.14 -13.37
N VAL A 14 -46.09 2.97 -12.71
CA VAL A 14 -45.15 2.77 -11.60
C VAL A 14 -43.76 2.72 -12.23
N LEU A 15 -43.10 3.86 -12.15
CA LEU A 15 -41.69 4.05 -12.42
C LEU A 15 -40.89 3.18 -11.44
N VAL A 16 -40.56 1.97 -11.87
CA VAL A 16 -39.58 1.10 -11.20
C VAL A 16 -38.20 1.69 -11.47
N LEU A 17 -37.89 2.82 -10.82
CA LEU A 17 -36.52 3.28 -10.59
C LEU A 17 -35.97 2.47 -9.41
N VAL A 18 -35.80 1.16 -9.61
CA VAL A 18 -35.03 0.34 -8.68
C VAL A 18 -33.57 0.65 -8.98
N LEU A 19 -33.08 1.58 -8.16
CA LEU A 19 -31.71 1.81 -7.75
C LEU A 19 -30.77 0.66 -8.13
N ALA A 20 -30.14 0.76 -9.30
CA ALA A 20 -28.87 0.11 -9.56
C ALA A 20 -27.81 0.86 -8.75
N GLY A 21 -27.87 0.74 -7.42
CA GLY A 21 -26.77 1.10 -6.56
C GLY A 21 -25.62 0.18 -6.93
N CYS A 22 -24.65 0.71 -7.67
CA CYS A 22 -23.42 0.00 -8.00
C CYS A 22 -22.84 -0.52 -6.68
N LEU A 23 -22.78 -1.84 -6.49
CA LEU A 23 -22.18 -2.47 -5.31
C LEU A 23 -20.67 -2.23 -5.39
N GLU A 24 -20.26 -1.07 -4.91
CA GLU A 24 -18.86 -0.67 -4.84
C GLU A 24 -18.16 -1.41 -3.71
N SER A 25 -16.95 -1.93 -3.97
CA SER A 25 -16.18 -2.62 -2.95
C SER A 25 -15.72 -1.64 -1.86
N GLU A 26 -15.45 -2.17 -0.66
CA GLU A 26 -14.89 -1.37 0.43
C GLU A 26 -13.60 -0.66 0.01
N TYR A 27 -12.74 -1.37 -0.72
CA TYR A 27 -11.49 -0.84 -1.23
C TYR A 27 -11.71 0.29 -2.24
N THR A 28 -12.60 0.13 -3.22
CA THR A 28 -12.89 1.19 -4.20
C THR A 28 -13.39 2.45 -3.48
N ARG A 29 -14.28 2.29 -2.50
CA ARG A 29 -14.80 3.40 -1.68
C ARG A 29 -13.69 4.09 -0.89
N LEU A 30 -12.79 3.32 -0.27
CA LEU A 30 -11.64 3.85 0.45
C LEU A 30 -10.77 4.70 -0.49
N VAL A 31 -10.38 4.16 -1.65
CA VAL A 31 -9.55 4.88 -2.62
C VAL A 31 -10.22 6.18 -3.08
N LYS A 32 -11.51 6.14 -3.46
CA LYS A 32 -12.22 7.35 -3.87
C LYS A 32 -12.27 8.39 -2.76
N SER A 33 -12.54 7.97 -1.53
CA SER A 33 -12.61 8.88 -0.38
C SER A 33 -11.25 9.52 -0.10
N GLU A 34 -10.16 8.77 -0.19
CA GLU A 34 -8.81 9.29 0.03
C GLU A 34 -8.36 10.25 -1.07
N LEU A 35 -8.67 9.95 -2.33
CA LEU A 35 -8.35 10.85 -3.46
C LEU A 35 -9.21 12.13 -3.44
N ALA A 36 -10.44 12.06 -2.93
CA ALA A 36 -11.33 13.22 -2.78
C ALA A 36 -10.87 14.20 -1.69
N ARG A 37 -9.93 13.81 -0.82
CA ARG A 37 -9.35 14.71 0.19
C ARG A 37 -8.42 15.76 -0.41
N GLU A 38 -7.99 15.61 -1.66
CA GLU A 38 -7.06 16.52 -2.35
C GLU A 38 -5.72 16.72 -1.61
N VAL A 39 -5.34 15.75 -0.78
CA VAL A 39 -4.05 15.70 -0.09
C VAL A 39 -3.09 14.85 -0.92
N THR A 40 -1.79 15.18 -0.89
CA THR A 40 -0.73 14.38 -1.50
C THR A 40 0.30 14.01 -0.43
N LEU A 41 0.61 12.72 -0.32
CA LEU A 41 1.60 12.13 0.56
C LEU A 41 2.73 11.52 -0.28
N ASP A 42 3.71 12.35 -0.63
CA ASP A 42 4.83 11.91 -1.48
C ASP A 42 5.97 11.24 -0.70
N SER A 43 6.03 11.41 0.62
CA SER A 43 7.12 10.86 1.41
C SER A 43 7.02 9.35 1.62
N LEU A 44 8.16 8.71 1.39
CA LEU A 44 8.50 7.32 1.68
C LEU A 44 9.49 7.25 2.86
N LEU A 45 9.87 6.04 3.26
CA LEU A 45 10.92 5.83 4.26
C LEU A 45 12.23 6.53 3.90
N PHE A 46 12.99 6.92 4.92
CA PHE A 46 14.29 7.57 4.80
C PHE A 46 14.29 8.89 4.00
N GLN A 47 13.20 9.65 4.04
CA GLN A 47 13.05 10.94 3.33
C GLN A 47 13.21 10.81 1.80
N ILE A 48 13.05 9.59 1.28
CA ILE A 48 12.86 9.35 -0.14
C ILE A 48 11.44 9.78 -0.46
N ASN A 49 11.21 10.36 -1.64
CA ASN A 49 9.88 10.76 -2.06
C ASN A 49 9.52 10.09 -3.38
N PHE A 50 8.22 9.91 -3.62
CA PHE A 50 7.73 9.84 -4.99
C PHE A 50 8.24 11.06 -5.77
N ASN A 51 8.46 10.88 -7.07
CA ASN A 51 9.03 11.88 -7.98
C ASN A 51 10.49 12.30 -7.74
N ASP A 52 11.18 11.74 -6.76
CA ASP A 52 12.66 11.81 -6.73
C ASP A 52 13.19 11.26 -8.06
N SER A 53 14.19 11.94 -8.64
CA SER A 53 14.90 11.35 -9.77
C SER A 53 15.74 10.16 -9.33
N ARG A 54 16.15 9.34 -10.29
CA ARG A 54 17.18 8.31 -10.08
C ARG A 54 18.43 8.86 -9.40
N SER A 55 18.90 10.05 -9.80
CA SER A 55 20.06 10.70 -9.18
C SER A 55 19.80 11.13 -7.74
N ASP A 56 18.62 11.70 -7.46
CA ASP A 56 18.22 12.09 -6.10
C ASP A 56 18.16 10.87 -5.17
N PHE A 57 17.58 9.77 -5.65
CA PHE A 57 17.50 8.52 -4.90
C PHE A 57 18.88 8.00 -4.51
N TYR A 58 19.81 7.87 -5.48
CA TYR A 58 21.14 7.35 -5.18
C TYR A 58 21.95 8.31 -4.31
N SER A 59 21.78 9.63 -4.48
CA SER A 59 22.39 10.64 -3.61
C SER A 59 21.88 10.54 -2.16
N LYS A 60 20.57 10.32 -1.96
CA LYS A 60 19.98 10.04 -0.65
C LYS A 60 20.55 8.75 -0.06
N CYS A 61 20.61 7.67 -0.83
CA CYS A 61 21.17 6.39 -0.37
C CYS A 61 22.66 6.49 0.01
N GLN A 62 23.45 7.27 -0.73
CA GLN A 62 24.85 7.52 -0.39
C GLN A 62 24.98 8.22 0.97
N ARG A 63 24.16 9.26 1.23
CA ARG A 63 24.15 9.94 2.54
C ARG A 63 23.73 8.99 3.67
N LEU A 64 22.69 8.18 3.46
CA LEU A 64 22.26 7.17 4.42
C LEU A 64 23.35 6.13 4.68
N ASN A 65 24.13 5.76 3.67
CA ASN A 65 25.25 4.84 3.81
C ASN A 65 26.41 5.46 4.60
N GLN A 66 26.73 6.73 4.36
CA GLN A 66 27.71 7.48 5.17
C GLN A 66 27.29 7.55 6.65
N GLN A 67 25.99 7.62 6.91
CA GLN A 67 25.39 7.55 8.25
C GLN A 67 25.30 6.13 8.81
N LYS A 68 25.74 5.11 8.06
CA LYS A 68 25.65 3.67 8.40
C LYS A 68 24.23 3.17 8.62
N LEU A 69 23.22 3.88 8.11
CA LEU A 69 21.82 3.47 8.18
C LEU A 69 21.50 2.42 7.12
N VAL A 70 22.11 2.51 5.95
CA VAL A 70 21.90 1.54 4.87
C VAL A 70 23.23 1.04 4.30
N THR A 71 23.20 -0.13 3.69
CA THR A 71 24.30 -0.71 2.92
C THR A 71 23.81 -1.10 1.53
N GLN A 72 24.73 -1.46 0.65
CA GLN A 72 24.37 -2.15 -0.58
C GLN A 72 23.76 -3.51 -0.25
N GLY A 73 22.63 -3.83 -0.87
CA GLY A 73 21.99 -5.13 -0.75
C GLY A 73 22.48 -6.13 -1.80
N PRO A 74 21.95 -7.36 -1.76
CA PRO A 74 22.28 -8.39 -2.74
C PRO A 74 21.97 -7.96 -4.18
N SER A 75 22.77 -8.44 -5.14
CA SER A 75 22.57 -8.26 -6.58
C SER A 75 22.63 -6.82 -7.10
N ASN A 76 23.31 -5.89 -6.39
CA ASN A 76 23.61 -4.50 -6.79
C ASN A 76 22.40 -3.58 -7.09
N ALA A 77 21.18 -4.09 -7.09
CA ALA A 77 19.96 -3.33 -7.38
C ALA A 77 19.19 -2.93 -6.11
N ALA A 78 19.51 -3.54 -4.97
CA ALA A 78 18.84 -3.33 -3.69
C ALA A 78 19.64 -2.40 -2.78
N VAL A 79 18.94 -1.60 -2.00
CA VAL A 79 19.51 -0.96 -0.80
C VAL A 79 19.03 -1.73 0.41
N GLN A 80 19.92 -1.98 1.36
CA GLN A 80 19.66 -2.80 2.53
C GLN A 80 19.68 -1.97 3.81
N HIS A 81 18.66 -2.15 4.64
CA HIS A 81 18.63 -1.71 6.02
C HIS A 81 18.49 -2.94 6.92
N VAL A 82 19.28 -3.03 7.99
CA VAL A 82 19.17 -4.08 9.00
C VAL A 82 18.89 -3.39 10.34
N PHE A 83 17.85 -3.83 11.02
CA PHE A 83 17.44 -3.30 12.31
C PHE A 83 16.89 -4.39 13.21
N VAL A 84 16.73 -4.07 14.49
CA VAL A 84 16.07 -4.94 15.47
C VAL A 84 14.78 -4.24 15.87
N ASP A 85 13.67 -4.98 15.85
CA ASP A 85 12.31 -4.52 16.17
C ASP A 85 12.04 -4.45 17.69
N SER A 86 13.07 -4.16 18.48
CA SER A 86 13.06 -4.29 19.96
C SER A 86 12.12 -3.34 20.69
N VAL A 87 11.64 -2.30 20.02
CA VAL A 87 10.70 -1.32 20.59
C VAL A 87 9.26 -1.82 20.51
N LEU A 88 8.97 -2.73 19.58
CA LEU A 88 7.59 -3.12 19.23
C LEU A 88 7.26 -4.54 19.67
N HIS A 89 8.23 -5.45 19.63
CA HIS A 89 7.97 -6.87 19.86
C HIS A 89 8.70 -7.39 21.09
N GLN A 90 7.99 -8.20 21.88
CA GLN A 90 8.50 -8.84 23.10
C GLN A 90 9.68 -9.79 22.85
N GLU A 91 9.76 -10.36 21.64
CA GLU A 91 10.90 -11.15 21.16
C GLU A 91 11.61 -10.38 20.02
N PRO A 92 12.56 -9.48 20.34
CA PRO A 92 13.29 -8.71 19.36
C PRO A 92 14.08 -9.62 18.43
N THR A 93 13.93 -9.41 17.13
CA THR A 93 14.57 -10.20 16.09
C THR A 93 15.18 -9.29 15.03
N SER A 94 16.38 -9.61 14.59
CA SER A 94 17.03 -8.85 13.53
C SER A 94 16.30 -9.06 12.20
N ILE A 95 15.81 -7.98 11.62
CA ILE A 95 15.10 -7.94 10.35
C ILE A 95 16.00 -7.28 9.32
N ARG A 96 16.07 -7.90 8.14
CA ARG A 96 16.63 -7.31 6.93
C ARG A 96 15.48 -6.75 6.11
N MET A 97 15.59 -5.49 5.73
CA MET A 97 14.73 -4.80 4.77
C MET A 97 15.55 -4.44 3.53
N LEU A 98 15.17 -4.97 2.39
CA LEU A 98 15.67 -4.55 1.08
C LEU A 98 14.65 -3.60 0.47
N PHE A 99 15.08 -2.53 -0.19
CA PHE A 99 14.17 -1.65 -0.92
C PHE A 99 14.65 -1.32 -2.33
N TYR A 100 13.67 -1.25 -3.24
CA TYR A 100 13.86 -1.19 -4.68
C TYR A 100 12.99 -0.08 -5.30
N PRO A 101 13.58 1.03 -5.76
CA PRO A 101 12.82 2.06 -6.45
C PRO A 101 12.32 1.56 -7.80
N LYS A 102 11.08 1.90 -8.15
CA LYS A 102 10.53 1.73 -9.49
C LYS A 102 10.43 3.09 -10.15
N PHE A 103 11.28 3.30 -11.14
CA PHE A 103 11.31 4.53 -11.92
C PHE A 103 10.32 4.43 -13.08
N ASP A 104 9.65 5.54 -13.37
CA ASP A 104 8.85 5.73 -14.57
C ASP A 104 9.74 6.04 -15.80
N GLU A 105 9.10 6.31 -16.94
CA GLU A 105 9.79 6.66 -18.19
C GLU A 105 10.56 7.98 -18.13
N LYS A 106 10.31 8.81 -17.11
CA LYS A 106 10.98 10.08 -16.86
C LYS A 106 12.04 9.97 -15.76
N ASP A 107 12.44 8.75 -15.41
CA ASP A 107 13.39 8.44 -14.34
C ASP A 107 12.97 8.96 -12.95
N LYS A 108 11.66 9.03 -12.71
CA LYS A 108 11.06 9.47 -11.44
C LYS A 108 10.50 8.28 -10.66
N ILE A 109 10.67 8.25 -9.35
CA ILE A 109 10.10 7.19 -8.51
C ILE A 109 8.57 7.27 -8.55
N MET A 110 7.93 6.23 -9.09
CA MET A 110 6.47 6.05 -9.07
C MET A 110 6.01 5.00 -8.05
N ALA A 111 6.92 4.11 -7.64
CA ALA A 111 6.66 3.07 -6.66
C ALA A 111 7.95 2.64 -5.95
N MET A 112 7.81 2.02 -4.79
CA MET A 112 8.89 1.42 -4.02
C MET A 112 8.46 0.03 -3.54
N ASP A 113 9.26 -0.98 -3.86
CA ASP A 113 9.07 -2.32 -3.28
C ASP A 113 10.01 -2.47 -2.08
N PHE A 114 9.53 -3.10 -1.02
CA PHE A 114 10.32 -3.53 0.12
C PHE A 114 10.22 -5.04 0.30
N GLU A 115 11.34 -5.70 0.57
CA GLU A 115 11.38 -7.12 0.95
C GLU A 115 11.92 -7.25 2.37
N PHE A 116 11.10 -7.80 3.26
CA PHE A 116 11.44 -8.06 4.65
C PHE A 116 11.72 -9.54 4.84
N SER A 117 12.79 -9.84 5.57
CA SER A 117 13.12 -11.20 6.00
C SER A 117 13.82 -11.16 7.36
N TYR A 118 13.70 -12.23 8.14
CA TYR A 118 14.55 -12.39 9.32
C TYR A 118 16.00 -12.63 8.91
N LEU A 119 16.94 -11.94 9.56
CA LEU A 119 18.36 -12.09 9.24
C LEU A 119 18.89 -13.50 9.55
N ALA A 120 18.34 -14.13 10.59
CA ALA A 120 18.67 -15.49 11.04
C ALA A 120 17.70 -16.55 10.47
N TRP A 121 16.98 -16.24 9.38
CA TRP A 121 16.05 -17.17 8.76
C TRP A 121 16.73 -18.50 8.41
N ALA A 122 16.02 -19.60 8.64
CA ALA A 122 16.39 -20.93 8.17
C ALA A 122 15.12 -21.76 7.87
N PRO A 123 15.14 -22.68 6.88
CA PRO A 123 13.95 -23.45 6.48
C PRO A 123 13.30 -24.26 7.61
N TRP A 124 14.10 -24.69 8.59
CA TRP A 124 13.66 -25.50 9.73
C TRP A 124 13.16 -24.65 10.91
N ASN A 125 13.44 -23.34 10.95
CA ASN A 125 13.06 -22.50 12.06
C ASN A 125 11.66 -21.91 11.84
N LYS A 126 10.64 -22.58 12.39
CA LYS A 126 9.22 -22.16 12.24
C LYS A 126 8.90 -20.80 12.85
N LYS A 127 9.67 -20.33 13.82
CA LYS A 127 9.47 -19.00 14.42
C LYS A 127 9.96 -17.86 13.54
N LEU A 128 10.87 -18.16 12.62
CA LEU A 128 11.46 -17.18 11.71
C LEU A 128 10.99 -17.46 10.29
N GLN A 129 9.68 -17.48 10.07
CA GLN A 129 9.07 -17.63 8.74
C GLN A 129 8.23 -16.38 8.42
N SER A 130 7.85 -16.22 7.16
CA SER A 130 7.14 -15.04 6.66
C SER A 130 5.75 -14.86 7.26
N ASP A 131 5.06 -15.94 7.61
CA ASP A 131 3.78 -15.93 8.34
C ASP A 131 3.93 -15.31 9.75
N GLN A 132 5.08 -15.51 10.40
CA GLN A 132 5.41 -14.87 11.69
C GLN A 132 5.94 -13.44 11.50
N LEU A 133 6.50 -13.11 10.33
CA LEU A 133 7.04 -11.79 10.04
C LEU A 133 5.98 -10.80 9.57
N GLN A 134 4.97 -11.26 8.81
CA GLN A 134 3.97 -10.38 8.20
C GLN A 134 3.22 -9.51 9.23
N PRO A 135 2.73 -10.03 10.38
CA PRO A 135 2.09 -9.19 11.38
C PRO A 135 3.01 -8.08 11.91
N LYS A 136 4.29 -8.41 12.14
CA LYS A 136 5.30 -7.43 12.56
C LYS A 136 5.52 -6.32 11.52
N VAL A 137 5.52 -6.70 10.24
CA VAL A 137 5.67 -5.76 9.13
C VAL A 137 4.47 -4.83 9.02
N LEU A 138 3.24 -5.33 9.24
CA LEU A 138 2.04 -4.47 9.25
C LEU A 138 2.14 -3.40 10.34
N GLU A 139 2.49 -3.78 11.56
CA GLU A 139 2.66 -2.83 12.68
C GLU A 139 3.77 -1.80 12.42
N LEU A 140 4.91 -2.24 11.86
CA LEU A 140 5.98 -1.32 11.45
C LEU A 140 5.49 -0.30 10.42
N LEU A 141 4.70 -0.73 9.43
CA LEU A 141 4.17 0.15 8.39
C LEU A 141 3.16 1.14 8.96
N GLU A 142 2.31 0.73 9.89
CA GLU A 142 1.38 1.65 10.59
C GLU A 142 2.13 2.75 11.33
N ILE A 143 3.21 2.39 12.02
CA ILE A 143 4.04 3.37 12.75
C ILE A 143 4.78 4.30 11.79
N TRP A 144 5.37 3.76 10.73
CA TRP A 144 6.17 4.56 9.80
C TRP A 144 5.34 5.51 8.95
N TYR A 145 4.11 5.11 8.61
CA TYR A 145 3.30 5.83 7.64
C TYR A 145 2.09 6.55 8.24
N GLY A 146 1.63 6.13 9.43
CA GLY A 146 0.41 6.65 10.08
C GLY A 146 -0.82 6.56 9.17
N GLY A 147 -1.93 7.21 9.52
CA GLY A 147 -3.12 7.31 8.65
C GLY A 147 -4.16 6.22 8.90
N ASN A 148 -4.77 5.69 7.83
CA ASN A 148 -5.85 4.70 7.90
C ASN A 148 -5.38 3.29 8.29
N ASP A 149 -6.22 2.46 8.87
CA ASP A 149 -5.84 1.06 9.15
C ASP A 149 -5.75 0.23 7.86
N PHE A 150 -5.09 -0.94 7.93
CA PHE A 150 -5.12 -1.92 6.84
C PHE A 150 -6.51 -2.55 6.72
N ILE A 151 -7.03 -2.64 5.49
CA ILE A 151 -8.18 -3.47 5.13
C ILE A 151 -7.71 -4.70 4.35
N THR A 152 -8.49 -5.77 4.36
CA THR A 152 -8.18 -6.96 3.56
C THR A 152 -8.95 -6.93 2.26
N ILE A 153 -8.25 -7.08 1.14
CA ILE A 153 -8.86 -7.31 -0.18
C ILE A 153 -8.62 -8.75 -0.61
N ASN A 154 -9.52 -9.29 -1.42
CA ASN A 154 -9.32 -10.56 -2.09
C ASN A 154 -8.84 -10.32 -3.53
N LEU A 155 -7.68 -10.88 -3.88
CA LEU A 155 -7.12 -10.84 -5.23
C LEU A 155 -6.68 -12.26 -5.60
N ASP A 156 -7.29 -12.84 -6.64
CA ASP A 156 -7.00 -14.19 -7.12
C ASP A 156 -7.02 -15.24 -5.98
N ASP A 157 -8.08 -15.22 -5.16
CA ASP A 157 -8.29 -16.08 -3.98
C ASP A 157 -7.25 -15.91 -2.86
N LYS A 158 -6.53 -14.78 -2.85
CA LYS A 158 -5.58 -14.42 -1.80
C LYS A 158 -6.04 -13.17 -1.06
N GLU A 159 -6.04 -13.28 0.26
CA GLU A 159 -6.22 -12.15 1.15
C GLU A 159 -4.95 -11.30 1.20
N ILE A 160 -5.08 -10.02 0.86
CA ILE A 160 -3.98 -9.06 0.83
C ILE A 160 -4.35 -7.90 1.75
N PRO A 161 -3.56 -7.64 2.80
CA PRO A 161 -3.64 -6.40 3.55
C PRO A 161 -3.27 -5.21 2.67
N VAL A 162 -4.18 -4.25 2.57
CA VAL A 162 -4.03 -3.03 1.80
C VAL A 162 -4.41 -1.82 2.64
N LYS A 163 -3.58 -0.79 2.56
CA LYS A 163 -3.79 0.50 3.19
C LYS A 163 -3.68 1.59 2.13
N VAL A 164 -4.54 2.59 2.21
CA VAL A 164 -4.53 3.74 1.30
C VAL A 164 -4.60 5.00 2.16
N ASP A 165 -3.62 5.88 1.98
CA ASP A 165 -3.62 7.23 2.52
C ASP A 165 -3.37 8.19 1.37
N ALA A 166 -4.31 9.07 1.07
CA ALA A 166 -4.24 9.99 -0.06
C ALA A 166 -3.86 9.27 -1.37
N ASN A 167 -2.75 9.66 -2.00
CA ASN A 167 -2.21 9.03 -3.21
C ASN A 167 -1.26 7.85 -2.94
N ARG A 168 -1.03 7.46 -1.69
CA ARG A 168 -0.12 6.36 -1.33
C ARG A 168 -0.92 5.11 -1.01
N ARG A 169 -0.73 4.06 -1.79
CA ARG A 169 -1.24 2.72 -1.49
C ARG A 169 -0.11 1.79 -1.07
N ILE A 170 -0.32 1.06 0.01
CA ILE A 170 0.59 0.05 0.56
C ILE A 170 -0.11 -1.30 0.50
N MET A 171 0.53 -2.30 -0.11
CA MET A 171 0.01 -3.67 -0.21
C MET A 171 1.05 -4.64 0.33
N VAL A 172 0.65 -5.60 1.15
CA VAL A 172 1.56 -6.55 1.81
C VAL A 172 1.27 -7.97 1.33
N PHE A 173 2.30 -8.67 0.89
CA PHE A 173 2.21 -10.03 0.33
C PHE A 173 3.19 -10.95 1.03
N THR A 174 2.82 -12.22 1.17
CA THR A 174 3.77 -13.30 1.43
C THR A 174 4.34 -13.77 0.09
N LYS A 175 5.63 -13.51 -0.16
CA LYS A 175 6.30 -13.88 -1.42
C LYS A 175 6.70 -15.36 -1.41
N ASP A 176 7.27 -15.80 -0.31
CA ASP A 176 7.70 -17.18 -0.04
C ASP A 176 7.83 -17.39 1.48
N ALA A 177 8.37 -18.53 1.92
CA ALA A 177 8.53 -18.85 3.34
C ALA A 177 9.48 -17.89 4.10
N GLN A 178 10.38 -17.21 3.40
CA GLN A 178 11.35 -16.29 3.98
C GLN A 178 10.89 -14.83 3.93
N THR A 179 10.17 -14.46 2.87
CA THR A 179 10.08 -13.08 2.44
C THR A 179 8.64 -12.54 2.49
N VAL A 180 8.49 -11.41 3.17
CA VAL A 180 7.29 -10.55 3.08
C VAL A 180 7.61 -9.40 2.11
N LEU A 181 6.79 -9.27 1.05
CA LEU A 181 6.91 -8.23 0.04
C LEU A 181 5.90 -7.13 0.31
N VAL A 182 6.35 -5.89 0.38
CA VAL A 182 5.51 -4.70 0.50
C VAL A 182 5.66 -3.88 -0.77
N ARG A 183 4.53 -3.49 -1.36
CA ARG A 183 4.50 -2.60 -2.54
C ARG A 183 3.87 -1.29 -2.17
N VAL A 184 4.62 -0.20 -2.34
CA VAL A 184 4.17 1.17 -2.06
C VAL A 184 4.04 1.93 -3.38
N HIS A 185 2.82 2.27 -3.78
CA HIS A 185 2.50 2.87 -5.08
C HIS A 185 1.97 4.29 -4.92
N ASN A 186 2.37 5.18 -5.83
CA ASN A 186 1.68 6.45 -6.05
C ASN A 186 0.48 6.23 -6.99
N ILE A 187 -0.73 6.11 -6.46
CA ILE A 187 -1.91 5.77 -7.25
C ILE A 187 -2.41 6.90 -8.17
N LEU A 188 -1.90 8.13 -8.01
CA LEU A 188 -2.13 9.22 -8.97
C LEU A 188 -1.32 9.03 -10.26
N HIS A 189 -0.23 8.26 -10.21
CA HIS A 189 0.60 8.00 -11.38
C HIS A 189 -0.19 7.17 -12.42
N PRO A 190 -0.14 7.52 -13.73
CA PRO A 190 -0.96 6.88 -14.77
C PRO A 190 -0.91 5.35 -14.79
N LYS A 191 0.26 4.76 -14.50
CA LYS A 191 0.46 3.31 -14.43
C LYS A 191 -0.45 2.60 -13.42
N PHE A 192 -0.92 3.29 -12.39
CA PHE A 192 -1.71 2.71 -11.31
C PHE A 192 -3.16 3.14 -11.29
N LYS A 193 -3.60 4.01 -12.21
CA LYS A 193 -4.99 4.50 -12.24
C LYS A 193 -6.04 3.41 -12.42
N HIS A 194 -5.74 2.34 -13.16
CA HIS A 194 -6.68 1.22 -13.36
C HIS A 194 -6.98 0.43 -12.08
N SER A 195 -6.12 0.56 -11.06
CA SER A 195 -6.27 -0.16 -9.79
C SER A 195 -7.10 0.59 -8.74
N ILE A 196 -7.85 1.59 -9.19
CA ILE A 196 -8.80 2.40 -8.40
C ILE A 196 -10.21 1.78 -8.44
N SER A 197 -10.54 1.02 -9.49
CA SER A 197 -11.90 0.53 -9.79
C SER A 197 -12.04 -0.99 -9.85
N SER A 198 -11.11 -1.72 -9.25
CA SER A 198 -11.14 -3.19 -9.14
C SER A 198 -11.82 -3.63 -7.85
#